data_AF-E6WL27-F1
#
_entry.id   AF-E6WL27-F1
#
_cell.length_a   1.000
_cell.length_b   1.000
_cell.length_c   1.000
_cell.angle_alpha   90.00
_cell.angle_beta   90.00
_cell.angle_gamma   90.00
#
_symmetry.space_group_name_H-M   'P 1'
#
loop_
_entity.id
_entity.type
_entity.pdbx_description
1 polymer ?
#
loop_
_entity_poly.entity_id
_entity_poly.type
_entity_poly.pdbx_seq_one_letter_code
_entity_poly.pdbx_strand_id
1 'polypeptide(L)'
;MQRLKRHNFVVFPYRPAERIDGEFNNGGIDLTSQPQRIAEIHEIYGYTWLKEFLIRVNAPEGLFMTFGCEIGVVEKMLCGYVDFSLRPTSNIYLRDHLCSFDDMFIAYLCHAIPDRELRSKSVPYAQQILEWKISPLEIQGHTYSKLNVTFHADQSEKVEWIMSHLAFFVTSYYPSHFLRPSS
;
A
#
# COMPACT_ATOMS: atom_id res chain seq x y z
N MET A 1 2.57 -11.79 8.42
CA MET A 1 3.30 -10.51 8.25
C MET A 1 4.53 -10.38 9.15
N GLN A 2 5.64 -9.80 8.65
CA GLN A 2 6.86 -9.56 9.44
C GLN A 2 6.86 -8.16 10.10
N ARG A 3 7.31 -8.06 11.37
CA ARG A 3 7.54 -6.78 12.07
C ARG A 3 9.00 -6.35 11.93
N LEU A 4 9.25 -5.12 11.48
CA LEU A 4 10.59 -4.54 11.42
C LEU A 4 10.85 -3.54 12.57
N LYS A 5 12.10 -3.48 13.05
CA LYS A 5 12.58 -2.40 13.94
C LYS A 5 12.70 -1.08 13.15
N ARG A 6 12.82 0.06 13.81
CA ARG A 6 13.01 1.38 13.16
C ARG A 6 14.08 1.30 12.05
N HIS A 7 13.73 1.68 10.83
CA HIS A 7 14.65 1.89 9.71
C HIS A 7 14.54 3.36 9.28
N ASN A 8 15.43 3.82 8.39
CA ASN A 8 15.33 5.15 7.77
C ASN A 8 13.88 5.41 7.29
N PHE A 9 13.39 6.65 7.40
CA PHE A 9 11.99 7.05 7.11
C PHE A 9 10.95 6.71 8.20
N VAL A 10 11.19 7.19 9.43
CA VAL A 10 10.22 7.07 10.54
C VAL A 10 9.28 8.26 10.61
N VAL A 11 9.73 9.49 10.32
CA VAL A 11 8.92 10.71 10.52
C VAL A 11 8.41 11.22 9.18
N PHE A 12 7.08 11.26 9.01
CA PHE A 12 6.42 11.76 7.80
C PHE A 12 5.90 13.20 7.98
N PRO A 13 6.02 14.08 6.95
CA PRO A 13 6.60 13.83 5.62
C PRO A 13 8.11 13.63 5.66
N TYR A 14 8.60 12.69 4.83
CA TYR A 14 10.04 12.43 4.74
C TYR A 14 10.75 13.62 4.11
N ARG A 15 11.97 13.92 4.60
CA ARG A 15 12.74 15.05 4.08
C ARG A 15 13.23 14.75 2.66
N PRO A 16 13.17 15.74 1.75
CA PRO A 16 13.84 15.64 0.46
C PRO A 16 15.35 15.41 0.66
N ALA A 17 15.96 14.65 -0.25
CA ALA A 17 17.38 14.35 -0.20
C ALA A 17 17.94 14.08 -1.60
N GLU A 18 19.17 14.49 -1.83
CA GLU A 18 19.94 14.06 -3.01
C GLU A 18 20.36 12.61 -2.82
N ARG A 19 20.10 11.77 -3.83
CA ARG A 19 20.54 10.38 -3.89
C ARG A 19 22.00 10.31 -4.34
N ILE A 20 22.61 9.13 -4.14
CA ILE A 20 24.03 8.89 -4.45
C ILE A 20 24.34 9.04 -5.95
N ASP A 21 23.35 8.81 -6.80
CA ASP A 21 23.40 8.96 -8.25
C ASP A 21 23.16 10.41 -8.74
N GLY A 22 22.92 11.35 -7.83
CA GLY A 22 22.62 12.75 -8.14
C GLY A 22 21.14 13.02 -8.42
N GLU A 23 20.26 12.01 -8.35
CA GLU A 23 18.82 12.25 -8.45
C GLU A 23 18.27 12.89 -7.16
N PHE A 24 17.32 13.81 -7.32
CA PHE A 24 16.69 14.45 -6.18
C PHE A 24 15.42 13.70 -5.76
N ASN A 25 15.41 13.14 -4.55
CA ASN A 25 14.22 12.56 -3.95
C ASN A 25 13.39 13.69 -3.32
N ASN A 26 12.14 13.85 -3.79
CA ASN A 26 11.19 14.86 -3.30
C ASN A 26 10.71 14.61 -1.86
N GLY A 27 11.13 13.51 -1.24
CA GLY A 27 10.71 13.12 0.10
C GLY A 27 9.28 12.55 0.11
N GLY A 28 8.67 12.53 1.29
CA GLY A 28 7.31 12.04 1.45
C GLY A 28 6.31 13.12 1.08
N ILE A 29 5.50 12.89 0.04
CA ILE A 29 4.43 13.80 -0.36
C ILE A 29 3.12 13.38 0.32
N ASP A 30 2.51 14.28 1.09
CA ASP A 30 1.18 14.07 1.62
C ASP A 30 0.13 14.30 0.54
N LEU A 31 -0.22 13.23 -0.18
CA LEU A 31 -1.22 13.26 -1.24
C LEU A 31 -2.66 13.48 -0.73
N THR A 32 -2.91 13.39 0.58
CA THR A 32 -4.23 13.70 1.14
C THR A 32 -4.45 15.20 1.26
N SER A 33 -3.39 15.98 1.53
CA SER A 33 -3.44 17.44 1.58
C SER A 33 -3.03 18.10 0.26
N GLN A 34 -2.18 17.45 -0.54
CA GLN A 34 -1.62 18.00 -1.78
C GLN A 34 -1.73 17.00 -2.94
N PRO A 35 -2.96 16.56 -3.33
CA PRO A 35 -3.16 15.53 -4.35
C PRO A 35 -2.56 15.88 -5.72
N GLN A 36 -2.52 17.17 -6.06
CA GLN A 36 -1.92 17.66 -7.31
C GLN A 36 -0.43 17.33 -7.45
N ARG A 37 0.28 17.16 -6.33
CA ARG A 37 1.72 16.84 -6.31
C ARG A 37 2.02 15.39 -6.66
N ILE A 38 1.00 14.56 -6.93
CA ILE A 38 1.19 13.23 -7.52
C ILE A 38 1.96 13.31 -8.87
N ALA A 39 1.87 14.44 -9.57
CA ALA A 39 2.64 14.70 -10.78
C ALA A 39 4.16 14.83 -10.53
N GLU A 40 4.62 14.93 -9.29
CA GLU A 40 6.05 15.00 -8.94
C GLU A 40 6.66 13.61 -8.65
N ILE A 41 5.84 12.54 -8.68
CA ILE A 41 6.27 11.17 -8.42
C ILE A 41 6.66 10.54 -9.75
N HIS A 42 7.95 10.47 -10.05
CA HIS A 42 8.44 9.95 -11.33
C HIS A 42 8.30 8.43 -11.42
N GLU A 43 8.32 7.73 -10.28
CA GLU A 43 8.23 6.28 -10.15
C GLU A 43 6.95 5.71 -10.81
N ILE A 44 5.89 6.51 -10.96
CA ILE A 44 4.59 6.03 -11.46
C ILE A 44 4.32 6.36 -12.94
N TYR A 45 5.22 7.07 -13.63
CA TYR A 45 4.95 7.59 -14.98
C TYR A 45 4.66 6.51 -16.04
N GLY A 46 5.20 5.30 -15.86
CA GLY A 46 4.96 4.15 -16.73
C GLY A 46 3.86 3.19 -16.26
N TYR A 47 3.24 3.46 -15.11
CA TYR A 47 2.39 2.49 -14.41
C TYR A 47 1.06 3.12 -13.99
N THR A 48 0.12 3.19 -14.94
CA THR A 48 -1.21 3.79 -14.74
C THR A 48 -1.93 3.19 -13.53
N TRP A 49 -1.88 1.86 -13.37
CA TRP A 49 -2.53 1.17 -12.25
C TRP A 49 -1.96 1.60 -10.88
N LEU A 50 -0.67 1.91 -10.79
CA LEU A 50 -0.03 2.36 -9.55
C LEU A 50 -0.43 3.81 -9.25
N LYS A 51 -0.47 4.66 -10.29
CA LYS A 51 -1.01 6.02 -10.16
C LYS A 51 -2.46 6.01 -9.68
N GLU A 52 -3.31 5.16 -10.26
CA GLU A 52 -4.70 5.01 -9.84
C GLU A 52 -4.83 4.50 -8.40
N PHE A 53 -3.98 3.54 -8.01
CA PHE A 53 -3.88 3.09 -6.61
C PHE A 53 -3.62 4.29 -5.68
N LEU A 54 -2.60 5.09 -5.95
CA LEU A 54 -2.27 6.26 -5.13
C LEU A 54 -3.43 7.25 -5.05
N ILE A 55 -4.07 7.56 -6.19
CA ILE A 55 -5.22 8.49 -6.23
C ILE A 55 -6.36 7.97 -5.36
N ARG A 56 -6.72 6.70 -5.52
CA ARG A 56 -7.87 6.09 -4.82
C ARG A 56 -7.62 5.99 -3.32
N VAL A 57 -6.43 5.57 -2.90
CA VAL A 57 -6.08 5.44 -1.49
C VAL A 57 -6.05 6.80 -0.79
N ASN A 58 -5.53 7.83 -1.46
CA ASN A 58 -5.45 9.18 -0.89
C ASN A 58 -6.69 10.05 -1.13
N ALA A 59 -7.79 9.49 -1.69
CA ALA A 59 -9.02 10.24 -1.94
C ALA A 59 -9.56 10.91 -0.66
N PRO A 60 -10.19 12.10 -0.70
CA PRO A 60 -10.57 12.86 0.50
C PRO A 60 -11.34 12.05 1.56
N GLU A 61 -12.27 11.20 1.15
CA GLU A 61 -13.10 10.35 2.03
C GLU A 61 -12.45 8.99 2.37
N GLY A 62 -11.21 8.77 1.96
CA GLY A 62 -10.48 7.52 2.17
C GLY A 62 -10.02 7.33 3.62
N LEU A 63 -9.95 6.08 4.05
CA LEU A 63 -9.50 5.70 5.40
C LEU A 63 -7.96 5.68 5.52
N PHE A 64 -7.27 5.52 4.40
CA PHE A 64 -5.83 5.32 4.31
C PHE A 64 -5.12 6.50 3.66
N MET A 65 -3.80 6.56 3.82
CA MET A 65 -2.91 7.46 3.10
C MET A 65 -1.63 6.72 2.74
N THR A 66 -0.97 7.13 1.65
CA THR A 66 0.28 6.54 1.19
C THR A 66 1.48 7.38 1.62
N PHE A 67 2.64 6.74 1.79
CA PHE A 67 3.87 7.43 2.21
C PHE A 67 5.03 7.26 1.21
N GLY A 68 4.96 6.27 0.34
CA GLY A 68 5.99 5.99 -0.63
C GLY A 68 5.58 4.86 -1.55
N CYS A 69 6.17 4.83 -2.74
CA CYS A 69 6.06 3.72 -3.66
C CYS A 69 7.32 3.70 -4.53
N GLU A 70 7.66 2.52 -5.02
CA GLU A 70 8.69 2.35 -6.02
C GLU A 70 8.28 1.19 -6.92
N ILE A 71 8.67 1.26 -8.19
CA ILE A 71 8.44 0.19 -9.14
C ILE A 71 9.55 0.20 -10.18
N GLY A 72 10.01 -0.98 -10.55
CA GLY A 72 11.07 -1.15 -11.53
C GLY A 72 11.21 -2.61 -11.96
N VAL A 73 12.07 -2.82 -12.94
CA VAL A 73 12.38 -4.16 -13.45
C VAL A 73 13.80 -4.53 -13.01
N VAL A 74 13.92 -5.62 -12.24
CA VAL A 74 15.20 -6.19 -11.81
C VAL A 74 15.26 -7.62 -12.30
N GLU A 75 16.34 -8.00 -12.99
CA GLU A 75 16.52 -9.38 -13.52
C GLU A 75 15.31 -9.92 -14.31
N LYS A 76 14.66 -9.06 -15.11
CA LYS A 76 13.44 -9.35 -15.90
C LYS A 76 12.16 -9.56 -15.07
N MET A 77 12.18 -9.28 -13.78
CA MET A 77 11.02 -9.35 -12.90
C MET A 77 10.57 -7.96 -12.53
N LEU A 78 9.27 -7.72 -12.59
CA LEU A 78 8.67 -6.49 -12.10
C LEU A 78 8.65 -6.56 -10.57
N CYS A 79 9.27 -5.56 -9.94
CA CYS A 79 9.41 -5.47 -8.51
C CYS A 79 9.07 -4.06 -8.04
N GLY A 80 8.66 -3.94 -6.78
CA GLY A 80 8.32 -2.65 -6.22
C GLY A 80 7.64 -2.78 -4.88
N TYR A 81 7.16 -1.63 -4.37
CA TYR A 81 6.40 -1.59 -3.14
C TYR A 81 5.42 -0.42 -3.10
N VAL A 82 4.47 -0.52 -2.18
CA VAL A 82 3.67 0.61 -1.70
C VAL A 82 3.69 0.65 -0.17
N ASP A 83 3.82 1.86 0.36
CA ASP A 83 3.74 2.16 1.78
C ASP A 83 2.44 2.91 2.07
N PHE A 84 1.66 2.42 3.04
CA PHE A 84 0.42 3.09 3.48
C PHE A 84 0.05 2.79 4.93
N SER A 85 -0.84 3.59 5.49
CA SER A 85 -1.39 3.40 6.84
C SER A 85 -2.75 4.08 6.93
N LEU A 86 -3.46 3.82 8.02
CA LEU A 86 -4.66 4.57 8.39
C LEU A 86 -4.30 6.04 8.60
N ARG A 87 -5.18 6.94 8.17
CA ARG A 87 -5.02 8.37 8.42
C ARG A 87 -5.02 8.68 9.92
N PRO A 88 -4.38 9.78 10.34
CA PRO A 88 -4.49 10.28 11.72
C PRO A 88 -5.93 10.44 12.23
N THR A 89 -6.85 10.82 11.33
CA THR A 89 -8.28 11.03 11.60
C THR A 89 -9.09 9.73 11.70
N SER A 90 -8.52 8.58 11.32
CA SER A 90 -9.19 7.29 11.37
C SER A 90 -9.35 6.79 12.81
N ASN A 91 -10.43 6.04 13.05
CA ASN A 91 -10.76 5.48 14.36
C ASN A 91 -9.58 4.64 14.90
N ILE A 92 -9.21 4.88 16.16
CA ILE A 92 -8.08 4.20 16.83
C ILE A 92 -8.25 2.68 16.88
N TYR A 93 -9.48 2.16 17.01
CA TYR A 93 -9.74 0.72 17.06
C TYR A 93 -9.33 -0.01 15.78
N LEU A 94 -9.30 0.69 14.64
CA LEU A 94 -8.87 0.10 13.36
C LEU A 94 -7.36 -0.17 13.31
N ARG A 95 -6.59 0.53 14.15
CA ARG A 95 -5.12 0.43 14.14
C ARG A 95 -4.63 -0.93 14.62
N ASP A 96 -5.36 -1.57 15.54
CA ASP A 96 -5.00 -2.88 16.07
C ASP A 96 -5.14 -3.98 14.99
N HIS A 97 -6.06 -3.81 14.04
CA HIS A 97 -6.28 -4.77 12.95
C HIS A 97 -5.20 -4.75 11.87
N LEU A 98 -4.35 -3.72 11.81
CA LEU A 98 -3.29 -3.65 10.80
C LEU A 98 -2.29 -4.81 10.93
N CYS A 99 -2.13 -5.41 12.11
CA CYS A 99 -1.20 -6.52 12.30
C CYS A 99 -1.62 -7.84 11.61
N SER A 100 -2.88 -7.95 11.17
CA SER A 100 -3.44 -9.09 10.44
C SER A 100 -3.93 -8.70 9.04
N PHE A 101 -3.45 -7.58 8.49
CA PHE A 101 -3.98 -7.02 7.25
C PHE A 101 -3.76 -7.93 6.03
N ASP A 102 -2.68 -8.70 6.04
CA ASP A 102 -2.40 -9.75 5.05
C ASP A 102 -3.47 -10.85 5.09
N ASP A 103 -3.75 -11.40 6.27
CA ASP A 103 -4.80 -12.42 6.44
C ASP A 103 -6.18 -11.90 6.02
N MET A 104 -6.50 -10.65 6.37
CA MET A 104 -7.75 -10.00 5.99
C MET A 104 -7.86 -9.80 4.46
N PHE A 105 -6.75 -9.45 3.81
CA PHE A 105 -6.71 -9.32 2.35
C PHE A 105 -6.88 -10.68 1.67
N ILE A 106 -6.26 -11.74 2.19
CA ILE A 106 -6.45 -13.11 1.68
C ILE A 106 -7.88 -13.58 1.86
N ALA A 107 -8.50 -13.31 3.01
CA ALA A 107 -9.92 -13.61 3.24
C ALA A 107 -10.83 -12.87 2.24
N TYR A 108 -10.53 -11.61 1.96
CA TYR A 108 -11.20 -10.85 0.91
C TYR A 108 -11.04 -11.49 -0.48
N LEU A 109 -9.82 -11.89 -0.88
CA LEU A 109 -9.59 -12.53 -2.19
C LEU A 109 -10.39 -13.83 -2.32
N CYS A 110 -10.46 -14.62 -1.25
CA CYS A 110 -11.28 -15.83 -1.22
C CYS A 110 -12.76 -15.55 -1.47
N HIS A 111 -13.27 -14.41 -0.97
CA HIS A 111 -14.64 -13.97 -1.20
C HIS A 111 -14.86 -13.38 -2.60
N ALA A 112 -13.91 -12.57 -3.08
CA ALA A 112 -13.97 -11.87 -4.36
C ALA A 112 -13.86 -12.81 -5.57
N ILE A 113 -13.26 -13.99 -5.39
CA ILE A 113 -13.07 -14.99 -6.44
C ILE A 113 -13.97 -16.20 -6.11
N PRO A 114 -15.24 -16.20 -6.54
CA PRO A 114 -16.19 -17.25 -6.17
C PRO A 114 -15.85 -18.60 -6.82
N ASP A 115 -15.29 -18.56 -8.04
CA ASP A 115 -14.86 -19.76 -8.76
C ASP A 115 -13.75 -20.50 -7.99
N ARG A 116 -14.00 -21.78 -7.69
CA ARG A 116 -13.13 -22.58 -6.82
C ARG A 116 -11.80 -22.90 -7.48
N GLU A 117 -11.79 -23.20 -8.77
CA GLU A 117 -10.56 -23.58 -9.47
C GLU A 117 -9.66 -22.36 -9.62
N LEU A 118 -10.21 -21.23 -10.07
CA LEU A 118 -9.49 -19.97 -10.17
C LEU A 118 -8.96 -19.54 -8.80
N ARG A 119 -9.79 -19.56 -7.75
CA ARG A 119 -9.37 -19.21 -6.38
C ARG A 119 -8.22 -20.09 -5.90
N SER A 120 -8.24 -21.39 -6.19
CA SER A 120 -7.17 -22.32 -5.79
C SER A 120 -5.81 -22.04 -6.44
N LYS A 121 -5.78 -21.27 -7.54
CA LYS A 121 -4.56 -20.83 -8.23
C LYS A 121 -4.20 -19.39 -7.84
N SER A 122 -5.17 -18.49 -7.86
CA SER A 122 -4.98 -17.05 -7.65
C SER A 122 -4.58 -16.68 -6.23
N VAL A 123 -5.15 -17.32 -5.20
CA VAL A 123 -4.83 -17.00 -3.80
C VAL A 123 -3.40 -17.39 -3.42
N PRO A 124 -2.95 -18.64 -3.67
CA PRO A 124 -1.56 -19.01 -3.43
C PRO A 124 -0.58 -18.16 -4.22
N TYR A 125 -0.93 -17.80 -5.47
CA TYR A 125 -0.12 -16.91 -6.27
C TYR A 125 0.03 -15.52 -5.64
N ALA A 126 -1.07 -14.91 -5.17
CA ALA A 126 -1.01 -13.63 -4.47
C ALA A 126 -0.13 -13.68 -3.22
N GLN A 127 -0.21 -14.77 -2.44
CA GLN A 127 0.65 -14.99 -1.27
C GLN A 127 2.13 -15.17 -1.63
N GLN A 128 2.42 -15.70 -2.82
CA GLN A 128 3.79 -15.89 -3.31
C GLN A 128 4.41 -14.56 -3.76
N ILE A 129 3.66 -13.72 -4.47
CA ILE A 129 4.22 -12.51 -5.07
C ILE A 129 4.16 -11.29 -4.17
N LEU A 130 3.29 -11.30 -3.14
CA LEU A 130 3.19 -10.22 -2.16
C LEU A 130 3.92 -10.59 -0.89
N GLU A 131 4.77 -9.69 -0.43
CA GLU A 131 5.34 -9.75 0.91
C GLU A 131 4.85 -8.54 1.71
N TRP A 132 4.42 -8.82 2.94
CA TRP A 132 3.82 -7.85 3.84
C TRP A 132 4.75 -7.59 5.02
N LYS A 133 5.03 -6.32 5.28
CA LYS A 133 5.80 -5.86 6.42
C LYS A 133 5.06 -4.75 7.14
N ILE A 134 5.21 -4.73 8.46
CA ILE A 134 4.72 -3.65 9.31
C ILE A 134 5.88 -3.01 10.04
N SER A 135 5.90 -1.69 10.06
CA SER A 135 6.96 -0.88 10.67
C SER A 135 6.37 0.32 11.40
N PRO A 136 7.06 0.89 12.41
CA PRO A 136 6.61 2.11 13.06
C PRO A 136 6.72 3.31 12.10
N LEU A 137 5.77 4.22 12.22
CA LEU A 137 5.72 5.49 11.50
C LEU A 137 5.28 6.60 12.47
N GLU A 138 5.87 7.77 12.37
CA GLU A 138 5.54 8.95 13.16
C GLU A 138 4.93 10.01 12.25
N ILE A 139 3.72 10.47 12.59
CA ILE A 139 3.00 11.54 11.90
C ILE A 139 2.66 12.59 12.97
N GLN A 140 3.17 13.82 12.80
CA GLN A 140 2.90 14.93 13.74
C GLN A 140 3.17 14.58 15.22
N GLY A 141 4.22 13.79 15.49
CA GLY A 141 4.60 13.40 16.86
C GLY A 141 3.83 12.21 17.43
N HIS A 142 2.92 11.60 16.68
CA HIS A 142 2.20 10.39 17.07
C HIS A 142 2.70 9.16 16.31
N THR A 143 2.77 8.01 16.99
CA THR A 143 3.20 6.75 16.38
C THR A 143 2.03 5.95 15.81
N TYR A 144 2.22 5.46 14.60
CA TYR A 144 1.32 4.65 13.78
C TYR A 144 2.06 3.41 13.29
N SER A 145 1.32 2.49 12.68
CA SER A 145 1.89 1.36 11.96
C SER A 145 1.79 1.57 10.46
N LYS A 146 2.94 1.57 9.77
CA LYS A 146 3.02 1.59 8.32
C LYS A 146 3.05 0.17 7.78
N LEU A 147 2.11 -0.11 6.88
CA LEU A 147 2.12 -1.30 6.04
C LEU A 147 2.99 -1.03 4.83
N ASN A 148 3.93 -1.93 4.58
CA ASN A 148 4.73 -2.01 3.37
C ASN A 148 4.32 -3.30 2.65
N VAL A 149 3.88 -3.16 1.41
CA VAL A 149 3.53 -4.28 0.54
C VAL A 149 4.52 -4.28 -0.60
N THR A 150 5.47 -5.21 -0.57
CA THR A 150 6.38 -5.48 -1.67
C THR A 150 5.73 -6.46 -2.63
N PHE A 151 5.98 -6.28 -3.93
CA PHE A 151 5.56 -7.22 -4.95
C PHE A 151 6.73 -7.61 -5.84
N HIS A 152 6.70 -8.86 -6.33
CA HIS A 152 7.73 -9.40 -7.21
C HIS A 152 7.13 -10.47 -8.14
N ALA A 153 7.09 -10.18 -9.45
CA ALA A 153 6.49 -11.09 -10.42
C ALA A 153 7.18 -11.03 -11.79
N ASP A 154 7.03 -12.11 -12.55
CA ASP A 154 7.53 -12.27 -13.92
C ASP A 154 6.69 -11.54 -14.98
N GLN A 155 5.45 -11.15 -14.64
CA GLN A 155 4.48 -10.57 -15.55
C GLN A 155 3.79 -9.36 -14.91
N SER A 156 3.75 -8.24 -15.63
CA SER A 156 3.17 -6.99 -15.16
C SER A 156 1.67 -7.07 -14.91
N GLU A 157 0.96 -7.81 -15.76
CA GLU A 157 -0.50 -7.96 -15.68
C GLU A 157 -0.92 -8.66 -14.38
N LYS A 158 -0.08 -9.57 -13.88
CA LYS A 158 -0.32 -10.26 -12.62
C LYS A 158 -0.17 -9.32 -11.41
N VAL A 159 0.80 -8.40 -11.47
CA VAL A 159 0.96 -7.34 -10.45
C VAL A 159 -0.22 -6.38 -10.51
N GLU A 160 -0.56 -5.91 -11.70
CA GLU A 160 -1.70 -4.99 -11.90
C GLU A 160 -3.01 -5.59 -11.37
N TRP A 161 -3.26 -6.87 -11.66
CA TRP A 161 -4.42 -7.59 -11.15
C TRP A 161 -4.47 -7.59 -9.61
N ILE A 162 -3.38 -7.98 -8.95
CA ILE A 162 -3.40 -8.07 -7.48
C ILE A 162 -3.43 -6.69 -6.82
N MET A 163 -2.77 -5.70 -7.41
CA MET A 163 -2.76 -4.32 -6.92
C MET A 163 -4.11 -3.63 -7.12
N SER A 164 -4.86 -3.99 -8.16
CA SER A 164 -6.24 -3.56 -8.35
C SER A 164 -7.17 -4.14 -7.28
N HIS A 165 -6.99 -5.41 -6.92
CA HIS A 165 -7.67 -6.04 -5.79
C HIS A 165 -7.30 -5.37 -4.46
N LEU A 166 -6.02 -5.05 -4.26
CA LEU A 166 -5.57 -4.34 -3.07
C LEU A 166 -6.20 -2.95 -2.99
N ALA A 167 -6.24 -2.20 -4.10
CA ALA A 167 -6.90 -0.90 -4.18
C ALA A 167 -8.37 -1.01 -3.75
N PHE A 168 -9.12 -1.96 -4.31
CA PHE A 168 -10.51 -2.17 -3.90
C PHE A 168 -10.66 -2.59 -2.44
N PHE A 169 -9.76 -3.46 -1.96
CA PHE A 169 -9.77 -3.91 -0.58
C PHE A 169 -9.63 -2.72 0.39
N VAL A 170 -8.63 -1.87 0.18
CA VAL A 170 -8.34 -0.75 1.09
C VAL A 170 -9.35 0.40 0.96
N THR A 171 -9.91 0.64 -0.24
CA THR A 171 -10.82 1.78 -0.45
C THR A 171 -12.29 1.47 -0.26
N SER A 172 -12.67 0.18 -0.30
CA SER A 172 -14.09 -0.18 -0.40
C SER A 172 -14.46 -1.35 0.51
N TYR A 173 -13.77 -2.49 0.37
CA TYR A 173 -14.12 -3.69 1.16
C TYR A 173 -13.83 -3.49 2.65
N TYR A 174 -12.60 -3.11 3.01
CA TYR A 174 -12.19 -2.94 4.40
C TYR A 174 -13.03 -1.86 5.13
N PRO A 175 -13.20 -0.64 4.60
CA PRO A 175 -14.07 0.35 5.23
C PRO A 175 -15.50 -0.17 5.44
N SER A 176 -16.11 -0.84 4.47
CA SER A 176 -17.50 -1.31 4.58
C SER A 176 -17.71 -2.46 5.57
N HIS A 177 -16.69 -3.30 5.80
CA HIS A 177 -16.76 -4.46 6.70
C HIS A 177 -16.36 -4.12 8.13
N PHE A 178 -15.47 -3.14 8.34
CA PHE A 178 -14.88 -2.86 9.66
C PHE A 178 -15.27 -1.48 10.24
N LEU A 179 -15.98 -0.62 9.49
CA LEU A 179 -16.56 0.63 10.02
C LEU A 179 -18.04 0.49 10.41
N ARG A 180 -18.68 -0.66 10.16
CA ARG A 180 -20.06 -0.84 10.63
C ARG A 180 -20.05 -0.98 12.16
N PRO A 181 -20.87 -0.19 12.89
CA PRO A 181 -21.09 -0.48 14.29
C PRO A 181 -21.62 -1.91 14.40
N SER A 182 -21.11 -2.68 15.35
CA SER A 182 -21.76 -3.91 15.79
C SER A 182 -23.20 -3.55 16.15
N SER A 183 -24.14 -3.95 15.29
CA SER A 183 -25.58 -3.87 15.57
C SER A 183 -25.94 -4.79 16.72
#